data_AF-A0A1I0XNZ7-F1
#
_entry.id   AF-A0A1I0XNZ7-F1
#
_cell.length_a   1.000
_cell.length_b   1.000
_cell.length_c   1.000
_cell.angle_alpha   90.00
_cell.angle_beta   90.00
_cell.angle_gamma   90.00
#
_symmetry.space_group_name_H-M   'P 1'
#
loop_
_entity.id
_entity.type
_entity.pdbx_description
1 polymer ?
#
loop_
_entity_poly.entity_id
_entity_poly.type
_entity_poly.pdbx_seq_one_letter_code
_entity_poly.pdbx_strand_id
1 'polypeptide(L)'
;MNKAFFGMALAVVMVMSLYLTASYYNKTIRMDELEKCVSQSVKDSLYLDMKSDMKHTNETLKTNFITGLKERLKSKGDITVNIIKADGKKGLLSVEVIEKYSNLNGKEMEISTAKTAIIEQYKSK
;
A
#
# COMPACT_ATOMS: atom_id res chain seq x y z
N MET A 1 -5.74 -50.61 3.14
CA MET A 1 -6.18 -49.21 2.96
C MET A 1 -6.79 -49.10 1.56
N ASN A 2 -8.07 -48.73 1.44
CA ASN A 2 -8.79 -48.78 0.16
C ASN A 2 -8.24 -47.72 -0.81
N LYS A 3 -7.97 -48.10 -2.08
CA LYS A 3 -7.45 -47.17 -3.11
C LYS A 3 -8.33 -45.93 -3.30
N ALA A 4 -9.64 -46.08 -3.12
CA ALA A 4 -10.61 -44.98 -3.13
C ALA A 4 -10.39 -43.96 -1.99
N PHE A 5 -10.01 -44.43 -0.80
CA PHE A 5 -9.70 -43.56 0.34
C PHE A 5 -8.43 -42.73 0.08
N PHE A 6 -7.41 -43.34 -0.51
CA PHE A 6 -6.18 -42.64 -0.88
C PHE A 6 -6.42 -41.59 -1.98
N GLY A 7 -7.23 -41.92 -2.99
CA GLY A 7 -7.62 -40.97 -4.03
C GLY A 7 -8.41 -39.78 -3.49
N MET A 8 -9.36 -40.01 -2.58
CA MET A 8 -10.10 -38.94 -1.92
C MET A 8 -9.20 -38.05 -1.06
N ALA A 9 -8.29 -38.63 -0.29
CA ALA A 9 -7.34 -37.87 0.51
C ALA A 9 -6.46 -36.96 -0.36
N LEU A 10 -5.94 -37.46 -1.48
CA LEU A 10 -5.15 -36.66 -2.42
C LEU A 10 -5.95 -35.52 -3.05
N ALA A 11 -7.22 -35.76 -3.42
CA ALA A 11 -8.09 -34.72 -3.96
C ALA A 11 -8.32 -33.58 -2.95
N VAL A 12 -8.55 -33.93 -1.68
CA VAL A 12 -8.72 -32.94 -0.60
C VAL A 12 -7.45 -32.10 -0.41
N VAL A 13 -6.27 -32.74 -0.40
CA VAL A 13 -4.99 -32.03 -0.29
C VAL A 13 -4.77 -31.08 -1.46
N MET A 14 -5.09 -31.51 -2.69
CA MET A 14 -4.99 -30.64 -3.87
C MET A 14 -5.89 -29.41 -3.75
N VAL A 15 -7.16 -29.59 -3.38
CA VAL A 15 -8.09 -28.47 -3.21
C VAL A 15 -7.61 -27.49 -2.14
N MET A 16 -7.11 -27.99 -1.01
CA MET A 16 -6.54 -27.13 0.03
C MET A 16 -5.30 -26.37 -0.47
N SER A 17 -4.41 -27.01 -1.24
CA SER A 17 -3.22 -26.35 -1.77
C SER A 17 -3.54 -25.20 -2.73
N LEU A 18 -4.55 -25.39 -3.59
CA LEU A 18 -5.04 -24.34 -4.48
C LEU A 18 -5.63 -23.17 -3.69
N TYR A 19 -6.40 -23.47 -2.66
CA TYR A 19 -6.97 -22.46 -1.77
C TYR A 19 -5.90 -21.62 -1.07
N LEU A 20 -4.88 -22.27 -0.48
CA LEU A 20 -3.78 -21.58 0.20
C LEU A 20 -3.00 -20.68 -0.77
N THR A 21 -2.73 -21.19 -1.97
CA THR A 21 -2.03 -20.43 -3.02
C THR A 21 -2.83 -19.20 -3.43
N ALA A 22 -4.13 -19.34 -3.71
CA ALA A 22 -5.00 -18.21 -4.04
C ALA A 22 -5.06 -17.17 -2.92
N SER A 23 -5.15 -17.60 -1.66
CA SER A 23 -5.13 -16.70 -0.50
C SER A 23 -3.81 -15.92 -0.39
N TYR A 24 -2.68 -16.60 -0.58
CA TYR A 24 -1.36 -15.98 -0.55
C TYR A 24 -1.14 -14.98 -1.68
N TYR A 25 -1.51 -15.35 -2.92
CA TYR A 25 -1.43 -14.45 -4.07
C TYR A 25 -2.29 -13.20 -3.88
N ASN A 26 -3.52 -13.34 -3.38
CA ASN A 26 -4.40 -12.20 -3.10
C ASN A 26 -3.78 -11.21 -2.10
N LYS A 27 -3.17 -11.71 -1.02
CA LYS A 27 -2.45 -10.85 -0.06
C LYS A 27 -1.25 -10.16 -0.72
N THR A 28 -0.51 -10.90 -1.53
CA THR A 28 0.71 -10.40 -2.19
C THR A 28 0.39 -9.29 -3.20
N ILE A 29 -0.63 -9.48 -4.04
CA ILE A 29 -1.08 -8.47 -5.02
C ILE A 29 -1.53 -7.19 -4.31
N ARG A 30 -2.31 -7.31 -3.23
CA ARG A 30 -2.76 -6.15 -2.44
C ARG A 30 -1.59 -5.41 -1.80
N MET A 31 -0.64 -6.14 -1.23
CA MET A 31 0.58 -5.52 -0.67
C MET A 31 1.38 -4.78 -1.74
N ASP A 32 1.61 -5.41 -2.89
CA ASP A 32 2.35 -4.78 -4.00
C ASP A 32 1.65 -3.52 -4.52
N GLU A 33 0.33 -3.57 -4.70
CA GLU A 33 -0.46 -2.40 -5.10
C GLU A 33 -0.34 -1.27 -4.06
N LEU A 34 -0.54 -1.58 -2.77
CA LEU A 34 -0.46 -0.61 -1.69
C LEU A 34 0.94 0.03 -1.62
N GLU A 35 2.00 -0.79 -1.64
CA GLU A 35 3.38 -0.31 -1.62
C GLU A 35 3.69 0.62 -2.79
N LYS A 36 3.29 0.23 -4.00
CA LYS A 36 3.52 0.99 -5.23
C LYS A 36 2.74 2.31 -5.19
N CYS A 37 1.47 2.27 -4.83
CA CYS A 37 0.63 3.47 -4.76
C CYS A 37 1.14 4.45 -3.70
N VAL A 38 1.46 3.98 -2.49
CA VAL A 38 1.98 4.83 -1.42
C VAL A 38 3.34 5.42 -1.82
N SER A 39 4.27 4.59 -2.31
CA SER A 39 5.58 5.06 -2.78
C SER A 39 5.46 6.15 -3.84
N GLN A 40 4.59 5.95 -4.84
CA GLN A 40 4.41 6.91 -5.91
C GLN A 40 3.75 8.20 -5.42
N SER A 41 2.71 8.10 -4.58
CA SER A 41 2.02 9.27 -4.03
C SER A 41 2.92 10.11 -3.12
N VAL A 42 3.78 9.50 -2.31
CA VAL A 42 4.74 10.25 -1.48
C VAL A 42 5.69 11.03 -2.39
N LYS A 43 6.27 10.40 -3.42
CA LYS A 43 7.19 11.07 -4.36
C LYS A 43 6.49 12.21 -5.10
N ASP A 44 5.34 11.94 -5.70
CA ASP A 44 4.63 12.92 -6.53
C ASP A 44 4.15 14.12 -5.69
N SER A 45 3.72 13.89 -4.44
CA SER A 45 3.32 14.98 -3.54
C SER A 45 4.45 15.99 -3.29
N LEU A 46 5.69 15.50 -3.16
CA LEU A 46 6.87 16.35 -2.96
C LEU A 46 7.30 17.05 -4.25
N TYR A 47 7.26 16.37 -5.40
CA TYR A 47 7.56 16.99 -6.69
C TYR A 47 6.55 18.08 -7.07
N LEU A 48 5.26 17.86 -6.81
CA LEU A 48 4.21 18.85 -7.04
C LEU A 48 4.39 20.06 -6.12
N ASP A 49 4.72 19.83 -4.85
CA ASP A 49 4.97 20.92 -3.90
C ASP A 49 6.17 21.77 -4.35
N MET A 50 7.26 21.15 -4.83
CA MET A 50 8.43 21.86 -5.37
C MET A 50 8.17 22.69 -6.62
N LYS A 51 7.33 22.19 -7.54
CA LYS A 51 7.03 22.91 -8.80
C LYS A 51 5.98 23.99 -8.63
N SER A 52 5.24 23.99 -7.53
CA SER A 52 4.21 24.98 -7.29
C SER A 52 4.82 26.28 -6.78
N ASP A 53 4.40 27.41 -7.34
CA ASP A 53 4.64 28.75 -6.76
C ASP A 53 3.83 28.98 -5.46
N MET A 54 3.08 27.96 -5.00
CA MET A 54 2.33 28.00 -3.76
C MET A 54 3.25 27.79 -2.56
N LYS A 55 2.80 28.25 -1.38
CA LYS A 55 3.55 28.05 -0.14
C LYS A 55 3.75 26.55 0.12
N HIS A 56 5.01 26.13 0.27
CA HIS A 56 5.42 24.81 0.77
C HIS A 56 4.93 24.60 2.20
N THR A 57 3.66 24.22 2.35
CA THR A 57 3.04 23.95 3.64
C THR A 57 2.85 22.46 3.85
N ASN A 58 2.88 22.05 5.11
CA ASN A 58 2.63 20.66 5.47
C ASN A 58 1.20 20.22 5.07
N GLU A 59 0.24 21.15 5.01
CA GLU A 59 -1.14 20.86 4.63
C GLU A 59 -1.28 20.59 3.13
N THR A 60 -0.66 21.42 2.28
CA THR A 60 -0.61 21.21 0.82
C THR A 60 -0.02 19.84 0.50
N LEU A 61 1.08 19.51 1.17
CA LEU A 61 1.82 18.28 0.95
C LEU A 61 1.01 17.04 1.37
N LYS A 62 0.37 17.08 2.55
CA LYS A 62 -0.56 16.02 3.00
C LYS A 62 -1.73 15.86 2.04
N THR A 63 -2.31 16.96 1.56
CA THR A 63 -3.46 16.95 0.66
C THR A 63 -3.08 16.34 -0.69
N ASN A 64 -1.94 16.74 -1.26
CA ASN A 64 -1.43 16.17 -2.50
C ASN A 64 -1.17 14.67 -2.37
N PHE A 65 -0.61 14.23 -1.24
CA PHE A 65 -0.42 12.82 -0.95
C PHE A 65 -1.75 12.06 -0.89
N ILE A 66 -2.73 12.53 -0.12
CA ILE A 66 -4.03 11.86 0.06
C ILE A 66 -4.77 11.78 -1.28
N THR A 67 -4.84 12.88 -2.02
CA THR A 67 -5.48 12.92 -3.34
C THR A 67 -4.80 11.96 -4.31
N GLY A 68 -3.46 12.01 -4.38
CA GLY A 68 -2.70 11.12 -5.26
C GLY A 68 -2.84 9.64 -4.91
N LEU A 69 -2.89 9.31 -3.61
CA LEU A 69 -3.13 7.95 -3.14
C LEU A 69 -4.52 7.45 -3.52
N LYS A 70 -5.54 8.27 -3.30
CA LYS A 70 -6.93 7.95 -3.65
C LYS A 70 -7.13 7.71 -5.15
N GLU A 71 -6.45 8.46 -5.99
CA GLU A 71 -6.53 8.29 -7.45
C GLU A 71 -5.85 6.99 -7.93
N ARG A 72 -4.73 6.61 -7.30
CA ARG A 72 -3.91 5.46 -7.70
C ARG A 72 -4.43 4.14 -7.15
N LEU A 73 -4.83 4.11 -5.87
CA LEU A 73 -5.27 2.89 -5.22
C LEU A 73 -6.64 2.44 -5.78
N LYS A 74 -6.71 1.22 -6.29
CA LYS A 74 -7.91 0.61 -6.87
C LYS A 74 -8.48 -0.49 -6.01
N SER A 75 -7.68 -1.06 -5.11
CA SER A 75 -8.13 -2.07 -4.16
C SER A 75 -9.33 -1.56 -3.34
N LYS A 76 -10.30 -2.46 -3.12
CA LYS A 76 -11.42 -2.21 -2.23
C LYS A 76 -11.02 -2.64 -0.82
N GLY A 77 -10.99 -1.68 0.09
CA GLY A 77 -10.63 -1.86 1.49
C GLY A 77 -10.75 -0.54 2.24
N ASP A 78 -10.78 -0.61 3.57
CA ASP A 78 -10.76 0.57 4.42
C ASP A 78 -9.31 1.02 4.58
N ILE A 79 -9.05 2.27 4.19
CA ILE A 79 -7.70 2.84 4.16
C ILE A 79 -7.55 3.84 5.30
N THR A 80 -6.55 3.60 6.14
CA THR A 80 -6.12 4.54 7.18
C THR A 80 -4.75 5.10 6.82
N VAL A 81 -4.62 6.42 6.85
CA VAL A 81 -3.36 7.13 6.57
C VAL A 81 -2.85 7.77 7.84
N ASN A 82 -1.68 7.34 8.29
CA ASN A 82 -0.95 7.90 9.42
C ASN A 82 0.18 8.78 8.89
N ILE A 83 0.05 10.10 9.05
CA ILE A 83 1.14 11.02 8.70
C ILE A 83 2.14 11.06 9.86
N ILE A 84 3.26 10.35 9.72
CA ILE A 84 4.33 10.31 10.71
C ILE A 84 5.05 11.65 10.78
N LYS A 85 5.42 12.21 9.62
CA LYS A 85 6.09 13.50 9.53
C LYS A 85 5.85 14.15 8.17
N ALA A 86 5.56 15.44 8.18
CA ALA A 86 5.50 16.26 6.97
C ALA A 86 6.25 17.57 7.26
N ASP A 87 7.19 17.92 6.40
CA ASP A 87 7.92 19.18 6.42
C ASP A 87 8.12 19.65 4.97
N GLY A 88 7.17 20.44 4.46
CA GLY A 88 7.20 20.94 3.09
C GLY A 88 8.42 21.83 2.82
N LYS A 89 8.87 22.60 3.81
CA LYS A 89 10.06 23.45 3.70
C LYS A 89 11.33 22.64 3.50
N LYS A 90 11.43 21.47 4.16
CA LYS A 90 12.56 20.55 4.03
C LYS A 90 12.35 19.47 2.99
N GLY A 91 11.22 19.47 2.27
CA GLY A 91 10.89 18.46 1.27
C GLY A 91 10.83 17.04 1.86
N LEU A 92 10.27 16.87 3.06
CA LEU A 92 10.15 15.59 3.75
C LEU A 92 8.68 15.19 3.91
N LEU A 93 8.38 13.95 3.54
CA LEU A 93 7.12 13.28 3.87
C LEU A 93 7.38 11.84 4.29
N SER A 94 6.85 11.47 5.45
CA SER A 94 6.88 10.12 6.01
C SER A 94 5.46 9.74 6.41
N VAL A 95 4.99 8.61 5.89
CA VAL A 95 3.62 8.12 6.08
C VAL A 95 3.64 6.62 6.35
N GLU A 96 2.67 6.17 7.11
CA GLU A 96 2.25 4.78 7.20
C GLU A 96 0.81 4.69 6.69
N VAL A 97 0.54 3.69 5.85
CA VAL A 97 -0.80 3.44 5.33
C VAL A 97 -1.19 2.02 5.65
N ILE A 98 -2.39 1.86 6.19
CA ILE A 98 -2.96 0.59 6.62
C ILE A 98 -4.21 0.34 5.78
N GLU A 99 -4.30 -0.83 5.16
CA GLU A 99 -5.51 -1.32 4.49
C GLU A 99 -6.11 -2.48 5.28
N LYS A 100 -7.40 -2.36 5.58
CA LYS A 100 -8.24 -3.45 6.10
C LYS A 100 -9.17 -3.97 5.02
N TYR A 101 -9.25 -5.29 4.86
CA TYR A 101 -10.09 -5.93 3.85
C TYR A 101 -10.54 -7.32 4.29
N SER A 102 -11.67 -7.79 3.77
CA SER A 102 -12.12 -9.17 3.98
C SER A 102 -11.44 -10.13 3.01
N ASN A 103 -10.90 -11.24 3.52
CA ASN A 103 -10.39 -12.33 2.69
C ASN A 103 -11.51 -13.21 2.12
N LEU A 104 -11.15 -14.27 1.40
CA LEU A 104 -12.09 -15.21 0.78
C LEU A 104 -13.06 -15.89 1.78
N ASN A 105 -12.72 -15.91 3.07
CA ASN A 105 -13.55 -16.47 4.14
C ASN A 105 -14.37 -15.40 4.87
N GLY A 106 -14.36 -14.15 4.39
CA GLY A 106 -14.99 -13.02 5.08
C GLY A 106 -14.23 -12.53 6.32
N LYS A 107 -13.08 -13.14 6.66
CA LYS A 107 -12.27 -12.71 7.81
C LYS A 107 -11.55 -11.41 7.46
N GLU A 108 -11.61 -10.45 8.37
CA GLU A 108 -10.85 -9.20 8.27
C GLU A 108 -9.35 -9.48 8.32
N MET A 109 -8.64 -8.92 7.34
CA MET A 109 -7.20 -8.95 7.20
C MET A 109 -6.68 -7.51 7.17
N GLU A 110 -5.46 -7.34 7.63
CA GLU A 110 -4.76 -6.06 7.63
C GLU A 110 -3.41 -6.20 6.92
N ILE A 111 -3.09 -5.21 6.08
CA ILE A 111 -1.75 -5.01 5.52
C ILE A 111 -1.35 -3.55 5.74
N SER A 112 -0.05 -3.30 5.88
CA SER A 112 0.47 -1.95 6.08
C SER A 112 1.75 -1.74 5.30
N THR A 113 2.01 -0.49 4.95
CA THR A 113 3.30 -0.07 4.39
C THR A 113 3.66 1.31 4.92
N ALA A 114 4.94 1.50 5.21
CA ALA A 114 5.50 2.79 5.59
C ALA A 114 6.48 3.25 4.51
N LYS A 115 6.33 4.48 4.05
CA LYS A 115 7.22 5.09 3.05
C LYS A 115 7.62 6.49 3.50
N THR A 116 8.90 6.79 3.27
CA THR A 116 9.47 8.11 3.49
C THR A 116 10.14 8.56 2.21
N ALA A 117 9.91 9.82 1.83
CA ALA A 117 10.68 10.46 0.79
C ALA A 117 11.19 11.82 1.29
N ILE A 118 12.38 12.15 0.81
CA ILE A 118 13.12 13.36 1.13
C ILE A 118 13.65 13.87 -0.19
N ILE A 119 13.51 15.16 -0.48
CA ILE A 119 14.19 15.77 -1.60
C ILE A 119 15.52 16.37 -1.12
N GLU A 120 16.61 15.88 -1.69
CA GLU A 120 17.93 16.48 -1.51
C GLU A 120 18.01 17.78 -2.30
N GLN A 121 18.11 18.90 -1.60
CA GLN A 121 18.52 20.16 -2.24
C GLN A 121 20.02 20.06 -2.51
N TYR A 122 20.41 19.67 -3.72
CA TYR A 122 21.79 19.89 -4.18
C TYR A 122 22.02 21.39 -4.25
N LYS A 123 22.60 21.97 -3.18
CA LYS A 123 23.27 23.26 -3.27
C LYS A 123 24.47 23.07 -4.20
N SER A 124 24.28 23.32 -5.50
CA SER A 124 25.39 23.70 -6.36
C SER A 124 25.93 25.01 -5.79
N LYS A 125 27.17 24.94 -5.31
CA LYS A 125 27.96 26.11 -4.93
C LYS A 125 28.36 26.88 -6.18
#